data_AF-A0A7V6LFW0-F1
#
_entry.id   AF-A0A7V6LFW0-F1
#
_cell.length_a   1.000
_cell.length_b   1.000
_cell.length_c   1.000
_cell.angle_alpha   90.00
_cell.angle_beta   90.00
_cell.angle_gamma   90.00
#
_symmetry.space_group_name_H-M   'P 1'
#
loop_
_entity.id
_entity.type
_entity.pdbx_description
1 polymer ?
#
loop_
_entity_poly.entity_id
_entity_poly.type
_entity_poly.pdbx_seq_one_letter_code
_entity_poly.pdbx_strand_id
1 'polypeptide(L)'
;MEQLDFNEKTGKQKFLDVLCWIVALPASVLGCVIAYWIVVILNRLTITRHVAPYSFMERVFEQGIGHATMGAAFVYISVCIVPSYKKQTGIVIAGIALLFSGASLLAAIMTRNYWAIFGVVCMNVGSIGVAHDVFKHETQKATDDSVQQDAGHISEGTRLGNIIVFVGRSLTLDAPSDFEKKLCVV
;
A
#
# COMPACT_ATOMS: atom_id res chain seq x y z
N MET A 1 12.73 25.87 -26.11
CA MET A 1 13.44 25.41 -24.88
C MET A 1 12.56 24.48 -24.03
N GLU A 2 11.24 24.72 -23.93
CA GLU A 2 10.30 23.89 -23.14
C GLU A 2 10.24 22.39 -23.54
N GLN A 3 10.31 22.09 -24.84
CA GLN A 3 10.29 20.71 -25.37
C GLN A 3 11.54 19.89 -24.99
N LEU A 4 12.70 20.55 -24.79
CA LEU A 4 13.94 19.88 -24.39
C LEU A 4 13.94 19.56 -22.89
N ASP A 5 13.42 20.46 -22.05
CA ASP A 5 13.27 20.24 -20.60
C ASP A 5 12.31 19.08 -20.29
N PHE A 6 11.22 18.96 -21.06
CA PHE A 6 10.27 17.86 -20.91
C PHE A 6 10.89 16.48 -21.25
N ASN A 7 11.67 16.40 -22.32
CA ASN A 7 12.35 15.16 -22.73
C ASN A 7 13.43 14.74 -21.73
N GLU A 8 14.16 15.70 -21.16
CA GLU A 8 15.16 15.43 -20.13
C GLU A 8 14.52 14.91 -18.82
N LYS A 9 13.42 15.52 -18.38
CA LYS A 9 12.68 15.07 -17.17
C LYS A 9 12.12 13.67 -17.33
N THR A 10 11.54 13.35 -18.49
CA THR A 10 11.00 12.02 -18.77
C THR A 10 12.09 10.95 -18.88
N GLY A 11 13.26 11.28 -19.44
CA GLY A 11 14.42 10.39 -19.47
C GLY A 11 14.95 10.05 -18.06
N LYS A 12 15.09 11.06 -17.20
CA LYS A 12 15.53 10.89 -15.81
C LYS A 12 14.55 10.05 -14.99
N GLN A 13 13.24 10.26 -15.13
CA GLN A 13 12.25 9.45 -14.42
C GLN A 13 12.27 7.98 -14.85
N LYS A 14 12.33 7.70 -16.16
CA LYS A 14 12.44 6.32 -16.65
C LYS A 14 13.69 5.62 -16.13
N PHE A 15 14.81 6.35 -16.04
CA PHE A 15 16.05 5.81 -15.48
C PHE A 15 15.93 5.50 -13.98
N LEU A 16 15.32 6.40 -13.21
CA LEU A 16 15.05 6.17 -11.79
C LEU A 16 14.11 4.98 -11.56
N ASP A 17 13.08 4.84 -12.39
CA ASP A 17 12.17 3.70 -12.33
C ASP A 17 12.92 2.37 -12.52
N VAL A 18 13.78 2.28 -13.54
CA VAL A 18 14.59 1.08 -13.79
C VAL A 18 15.56 0.81 -12.64
N LEU A 19 16.19 1.84 -12.10
CA LEU A 19 17.10 1.70 -10.95
C LEU A 19 16.35 1.17 -9.71
N CYS A 20 15.13 1.66 -9.45
CA CYS A 20 14.29 1.15 -8.37
C CYS A 20 13.95 -0.33 -8.54
N TRP A 21 13.71 -0.81 -9.76
CA TRP A 21 13.47 -2.24 -10.01
C TRP A 21 14.71 -3.11 -9.78
N ILE A 22 15.90 -2.62 -10.15
CA ILE A 22 17.17 -3.34 -9.91
C ILE A 22 17.45 -3.44 -8.41
N VAL A 23 17.11 -2.40 -7.64
CA VAL A 23 17.34 -2.35 -6.19
C VAL A 23 16.23 -3.04 -5.40
N ALA A 24 14.99 -3.08 -5.91
CA ALA A 24 13.83 -3.63 -5.20
C ALA A 24 14.05 -5.10 -4.80
N LEU A 25 14.55 -5.92 -5.72
CA LEU A 25 14.74 -7.35 -5.49
C LEU A 25 15.82 -7.63 -4.42
N PRO A 26 17.07 -7.14 -4.52
CA PRO A 26 18.07 -7.37 -3.47
C PRO A 26 17.67 -6.73 -2.13
N ALA A 27 17.04 -5.55 -2.14
CA ALA A 27 16.58 -4.90 -0.91
C ALA A 27 15.48 -5.71 -0.21
N SER A 28 14.55 -6.30 -0.96
CA SER A 28 13.51 -7.17 -0.40
C SER A 28 14.10 -8.42 0.27
N VAL A 29 15.13 -9.03 -0.34
CA VAL A 29 15.82 -10.20 0.23
C VAL A 29 16.53 -9.83 1.54
N LEU A 30 17.26 -8.71 1.56
CA LEU A 30 17.90 -8.21 2.79
C LEU A 30 16.87 -7.93 3.88
N GLY A 31 15.73 -7.33 3.49
CA GLY A 31 14.60 -7.09 4.37
C GLY A 31 14.02 -8.35 5.00
N CYS A 32 13.90 -9.44 4.24
CA CYS A 32 13.46 -10.74 4.76
C CYS A 32 14.40 -11.27 5.84
N VAL A 33 15.71 -11.22 5.56
CA VAL A 33 16.73 -11.69 6.50
C VAL A 33 16.65 -10.87 7.79
N ILE A 34 16.56 -9.54 7.69
CA ILE A 34 16.42 -8.66 8.86
C ILE A 34 15.13 -8.97 9.63
N ALA A 35 14.00 -9.13 8.94
CA ALA A 35 12.72 -9.46 9.57
C ALA A 35 12.78 -10.80 10.33
N TYR A 36 13.43 -11.80 9.75
CA TYR A 36 13.67 -13.09 10.42
C TYR A 36 14.49 -12.90 11.70
N TRP A 37 15.62 -12.19 11.61
CA TRP A 37 16.48 -11.93 12.77
C TRP A 37 15.75 -11.17 13.88
N ILE A 38 14.90 -10.20 13.53
CA ILE A 38 14.07 -9.49 14.51
C ILE A 38 13.16 -10.46 15.23
N VAL A 39 12.47 -11.36 14.51
CA VAL A 39 11.59 -12.35 15.16
C VAL A 39 12.40 -13.31 16.02
N VAL A 40 13.56 -13.79 15.58
CA VAL A 40 14.41 -14.68 16.38
C VAL A 40 14.90 -14.00 17.66
N ILE A 41 15.34 -12.74 17.57
CA ILE A 41 15.79 -11.97 18.74
C ILE A 41 14.61 -11.73 19.68
N LEU A 42 13.45 -11.33 19.16
CA LEU A 42 12.25 -11.08 19.94
C LEU A 42 11.77 -12.36 20.63
N ASN A 43 11.78 -13.47 19.90
CA ASN A 43 11.44 -14.80 20.41
C ASN A 43 12.38 -15.19 21.55
N ARG A 44 13.69 -14.98 21.40
CA ARG A 44 14.65 -15.19 22.49
C ARG A 44 14.36 -14.27 23.68
N LEU A 45 14.09 -12.99 23.49
CA LEU A 45 13.81 -12.07 24.61
C LEU A 45 12.52 -12.44 25.36
N THR A 46 11.49 -12.90 24.66
CA THR A 46 10.18 -13.23 25.23
C THR A 46 10.15 -14.63 25.86
N ILE A 47 10.71 -15.64 25.18
CA ILE A 47 10.58 -17.06 25.56
C ILE A 47 11.64 -17.50 26.57
N THR A 48 12.86 -16.92 26.57
CA THR A 48 13.94 -17.33 27.50
C THR A 48 13.56 -17.17 28.98
N ARG A 49 12.52 -16.38 29.31
CA ARG A 49 12.00 -16.25 30.68
C ARG A 49 10.92 -17.26 31.07
N HIS A 50 10.23 -17.92 30.14
CA HIS A 50 8.98 -18.63 30.44
C HIS A 50 8.84 -20.04 29.84
N VAL A 51 9.69 -20.45 28.89
CA VAL A 51 9.56 -21.77 28.25
C VAL A 51 10.92 -22.46 28.10
N ALA A 52 10.94 -23.78 28.29
CA ALA A 52 12.14 -24.58 28.13
C ALA A 52 12.67 -24.54 26.68
N PRO A 53 14.00 -24.53 26.50
CA PRO A 53 14.62 -24.59 25.17
C PRO A 53 14.21 -25.88 24.45
N TYR A 54 13.95 -25.78 23.14
CA TYR A 54 13.45 -26.84 22.25
C TYR A 54 12.00 -27.28 22.48
N SER A 55 11.21 -26.49 23.20
CA SER A 55 9.79 -26.76 23.37
C SER A 55 9.02 -26.65 22.03
N PHE A 56 7.89 -27.35 21.95
CA PHE A 56 6.98 -27.26 20.79
C PHE A 56 6.59 -25.80 20.49
N MET A 57 6.34 -24.99 21.52
CA MET A 57 5.98 -23.58 21.37
C MET A 57 7.10 -22.76 20.73
N GLU A 58 8.35 -22.93 21.16
CA GLU A 58 9.50 -22.22 20.56
C GLU A 58 9.61 -22.52 19.07
N ARG A 59 9.46 -23.80 18.68
CA ARG A 59 9.50 -24.22 17.27
C ARG A 59 8.32 -23.70 16.45
N VAL A 60 7.13 -23.54 17.03
CA VAL A 60 5.98 -22.95 16.34
C VAL A 60 6.17 -21.45 16.13
N PHE A 61 6.78 -20.74 17.08
CA PHE A 61 7.09 -19.32 16.91
C PHE A 61 8.18 -19.06 15.86
N GLU A 62 9.30 -19.76 15.96
CA GLU A 62 10.39 -19.63 14.98
C GLU A 62 9.97 -20.18 13.60
N GLN A 63 9.32 -21.35 13.61
CA GLN A 63 8.62 -22.04 12.54
C GLN A 63 7.64 -21.16 11.78
N GLY A 64 6.54 -20.87 12.46
CA GLY A 64 5.39 -20.23 11.86
C GLY A 64 5.57 -18.73 11.73
N ILE A 65 5.76 -18.03 12.86
CA ILE A 65 5.77 -16.57 12.86
C ILE A 65 7.02 -16.05 12.14
N GLY A 66 8.19 -16.65 12.36
CA GLY A 66 9.42 -16.25 11.67
C GLY A 66 9.33 -16.36 10.14
N HIS A 67 8.77 -17.46 9.63
CA HIS A 67 8.62 -17.62 8.18
C HIS A 67 7.46 -16.79 7.62
N ALA A 68 6.36 -16.62 8.37
CA ALA A 68 5.27 -15.74 7.99
C ALA A 68 5.73 -14.28 7.87
N THR A 69 6.53 -13.79 8.82
CA THR A 69 7.06 -12.42 8.75
C THR A 69 8.08 -12.25 7.63
N MET A 70 8.89 -13.28 7.31
CA MET A 70 9.74 -13.25 6.12
C MET A 70 8.92 -13.08 4.84
N GLY A 71 7.88 -13.90 4.65
CA GLY A 71 7.01 -13.82 3.48
C GLY A 71 6.29 -12.46 3.37
N ALA A 72 5.84 -11.93 4.52
CA ALA A 72 5.22 -10.61 4.60
C ALA A 72 6.21 -9.48 4.26
N ALA A 73 7.41 -9.51 4.86
CA ALA A 73 8.45 -8.49 4.64
C ALA A 73 8.94 -8.47 3.19
N PHE A 74 9.06 -9.63 2.54
CA PHE A 74 9.45 -9.74 1.14
C PHE A 74 8.54 -8.91 0.23
N VAL A 75 7.23 -9.12 0.37
CA VAL A 75 6.21 -8.46 -0.45
C VAL A 75 6.13 -6.98 -0.09
N TYR A 76 6.08 -6.66 1.21
CA TYR A 76 5.95 -5.27 1.68
C TYR A 76 7.09 -4.38 1.16
N ILE A 77 8.33 -4.80 1.34
CA ILE A 77 9.51 -4.02 0.96
C ILE A 77 9.59 -3.85 -0.57
N SER A 78 9.25 -4.90 -1.31
CA SER A 78 9.20 -4.84 -2.77
C SER A 78 8.19 -3.80 -3.26
N VAL A 79 7.01 -3.73 -2.63
CA VAL A 79 5.96 -2.75 -2.98
C VAL A 79 6.36 -1.32 -2.58
N CYS A 80 7.09 -1.14 -1.47
CA CYS A 80 7.54 0.17 -1.03
C CYS A 80 8.56 0.82 -1.95
N ILE A 81 9.46 0.03 -2.56
CA ILE A 81 10.55 0.54 -3.40
C ILE A 81 10.05 0.88 -4.82
N VAL A 82 9.00 0.20 -5.29
CA VAL A 82 8.50 0.39 -6.65
C VAL A 82 7.64 1.67 -6.74
N PRO A 83 7.96 2.59 -7.68
CA PRO A 83 7.27 3.88 -7.80
C PRO A 83 5.89 3.80 -8.46
N SER A 84 5.64 2.80 -9.32
CA SER A 84 4.42 2.68 -10.14
C SER A 84 3.77 1.29 -10.04
N TYR A 85 2.44 1.20 -10.21
CA TYR A 85 1.67 -0.05 -10.28
C TYR A 85 1.78 -0.98 -9.04
N LYS A 86 1.84 -0.40 -7.84
CA LYS A 86 2.01 -1.10 -6.55
C LYS A 86 1.08 -2.32 -6.38
N LYS A 87 -0.17 -2.20 -6.80
CA LYS A 87 -1.17 -3.28 -6.78
C LYS A 87 -0.77 -4.50 -7.62
N GLN A 88 -0.33 -4.30 -8.87
CA GLN A 88 0.09 -5.39 -9.74
C GLN A 88 1.42 -5.99 -9.28
N THR A 89 2.36 -5.13 -8.88
CA THR A 89 3.67 -5.54 -8.35
C THR A 89 3.53 -6.44 -7.13
N GLY A 90 2.66 -6.09 -6.17
CA GLY A 90 2.44 -6.91 -4.97
C GLY A 90 1.97 -8.34 -5.30
N ILE A 91 1.05 -8.47 -6.28
CA ILE A 91 0.55 -9.78 -6.73
C ILE A 91 1.65 -10.58 -7.44
N VAL A 92 2.42 -9.94 -8.33
CA VAL A 92 3.52 -10.60 -9.07
C VAL A 92 4.61 -11.07 -8.12
N ILE A 93 5.03 -10.22 -7.17
CA ILE A 93 6.05 -10.57 -6.18
C ILE A 93 5.57 -11.69 -5.24
N ALA A 94 4.31 -11.66 -4.81
CA ALA A 94 3.72 -12.78 -4.06
C ALA A 94 3.70 -14.07 -4.87
N GLY A 95 3.41 -14.00 -6.17
CA GLY A 95 3.51 -15.14 -7.09
C GLY A 95 4.93 -15.69 -7.23
N ILE A 96 5.93 -14.82 -7.36
CA ILE A 96 7.35 -15.22 -7.41
C ILE A 96 7.77 -15.88 -6.07
N ALA A 97 7.35 -15.30 -4.95
CA ALA A 97 7.59 -15.89 -3.63
C ALA A 97 6.97 -17.29 -3.52
N LEU A 98 5.75 -17.49 -4.02
CA LEU A 98 5.07 -18.79 -4.09
C LEU A 98 5.83 -19.82 -4.96
N LEU A 99 6.37 -19.41 -6.11
CA LEU A 99 7.16 -20.29 -6.96
C LEU A 99 8.46 -20.73 -6.26
N PHE A 100 9.15 -19.79 -5.62
CA PHE A 100 10.38 -20.09 -4.87
C PHE A 100 10.12 -20.96 -3.64
N SER A 101 9.00 -20.68 -2.97
CA SER A 101 8.45 -21.47 -1.86
C SER A 101 8.15 -22.90 -2.29
N GLY A 102 7.57 -23.11 -3.48
CA GLY A 102 7.35 -24.43 -4.07
C GLY A 102 8.63 -25.21 -4.32
N ALA A 103 9.68 -24.58 -4.85
CA ALA A 103 10.98 -25.22 -5.02
C ALA A 103 11.60 -25.64 -3.67
N SER A 104 11.49 -24.77 -2.66
CA SER A 104 11.95 -25.06 -1.30
C SER A 104 11.14 -26.18 -0.64
N LEU A 105 9.84 -26.28 -0.95
CA LEU A 105 8.96 -27.35 -0.48
C LEU A 105 9.42 -28.72 -1.01
N LEU A 106 9.82 -28.82 -2.28
CA LEU A 106 10.37 -30.07 -2.82
C LEU A 106 11.63 -30.51 -2.08
N ALA A 107 12.54 -29.58 -1.78
CA ALA A 107 13.75 -29.87 -1.00
C ALA A 107 13.42 -30.32 0.44
N ALA A 108 12.42 -29.69 1.08
CA ALA A 108 11.95 -30.07 2.41
C ALA A 108 11.33 -31.48 2.46
N ILE A 109 10.60 -31.87 1.41
CA ILE A 109 10.03 -33.22 1.28
C ILE A 109 11.14 -34.27 1.13
N MET A 110 12.15 -33.99 0.30
CA MET A 110 13.28 -34.92 0.07
C MET A 110 14.08 -35.18 1.37
N THR A 111 14.20 -34.16 2.22
CA THR A 111 14.87 -34.24 3.53
C THR A 111 13.97 -34.72 4.67
N ARG A 112 12.69 -35.00 4.40
CA ARG A 112 11.63 -35.36 5.39
C ARG A 112 11.57 -34.43 6.60
N ASN A 113 11.83 -33.14 6.40
CA ASN A 113 11.76 -32.18 7.48
C ASN A 113 10.36 -31.54 7.53
N TYR A 114 9.46 -32.14 8.31
CA TYR A 114 8.08 -31.66 8.47
C TYR A 114 7.99 -30.22 9.02
N TRP A 115 8.97 -29.77 9.81
CA TRP A 115 9.01 -28.40 10.33
C TRP A 115 9.28 -27.37 9.24
N ALA A 116 10.13 -27.71 8.27
CA ALA A 116 10.38 -26.85 7.11
C ALA A 116 9.11 -26.73 6.24
N ILE A 117 8.36 -27.81 6.06
CA ILE A 117 7.07 -27.79 5.35
C ILE A 117 6.09 -26.81 6.03
N PHE A 118 6.00 -26.87 7.35
CA PHE A 118 5.16 -25.94 8.12
C PHE A 118 5.59 -24.48 7.94
N GLY A 119 6.91 -24.20 8.04
CA GLY A 119 7.45 -22.85 7.83
C GLY A 119 7.13 -22.30 6.43
N VAL A 120 7.28 -23.13 5.38
CA VAL A 120 6.95 -22.77 4.00
C VAL A 120 5.47 -22.39 3.84
N VAL A 121 4.55 -23.13 4.46
CA VAL A 121 3.11 -22.79 4.44
C VAL A 121 2.86 -21.45 5.13
N CYS A 122 3.45 -21.22 6.31
CA CYS A 122 3.32 -19.96 7.03
C CYS A 122 3.89 -18.78 6.23
N MET A 123 5.01 -18.96 5.52
CA MET A 123 5.58 -17.96 4.62
C MET A 123 4.60 -17.54 3.53
N ASN A 124 3.94 -18.51 2.90
CA ASN A 124 2.93 -18.22 1.87
C ASN A 124 1.77 -17.42 2.45
N VAL A 125 1.26 -17.80 3.63
CA VAL A 125 0.19 -17.06 4.33
C VAL A 125 0.60 -15.61 4.60
N GLY A 126 1.83 -15.38 5.07
CA GLY A 126 2.35 -14.03 5.31
C GLY A 126 2.45 -13.20 4.02
N SER A 127 2.94 -13.79 2.93
CA SER A 127 3.06 -13.11 1.63
C SER A 127 1.70 -12.73 1.04
N ILE A 128 0.72 -13.63 1.11
CA ILE A 128 -0.65 -13.41 0.60
C ILE A 128 -1.36 -12.36 1.45
N GLY A 129 -1.18 -12.41 2.78
CA GLY A 129 -1.77 -11.45 3.71
C GLY A 129 -1.37 -10.01 3.38
N VAL A 130 -0.08 -9.77 3.16
CA VAL A 130 0.42 -8.44 2.78
C VAL A 130 -0.03 -8.03 1.38
N ALA A 131 -0.02 -8.95 0.41
CA ALA A 131 -0.50 -8.65 -0.94
C ALA A 131 -1.97 -8.19 -0.94
N HIS A 132 -2.81 -8.80 -0.10
CA HIS A 132 -4.21 -8.43 0.06
C HIS A 132 -4.38 -7.08 0.79
N ASP A 133 -3.55 -6.80 1.79
CA ASP A 133 -3.51 -5.52 2.48
C ASP A 133 -3.15 -4.37 1.54
N VAL A 134 -2.10 -4.55 0.73
CA VAL A 134 -1.70 -3.61 -0.33
C VAL A 134 -2.84 -3.38 -1.32
N PHE A 135 -3.54 -4.44 -1.74
CA PHE A 135 -4.67 -4.31 -2.65
C PHE A 135 -5.79 -3.44 -2.05
N LYS A 136 -6.12 -3.65 -0.77
CA LYS A 136 -7.14 -2.87 -0.05
C LYS A 136 -6.75 -1.40 0.06
N HIS A 137 -5.51 -1.11 0.42
CA HIS A 137 -5.01 0.26 0.52
C HIS A 137 -5.09 1.02 -0.79
N GLU A 138 -4.73 0.38 -1.91
CA GLU A 138 -4.83 1.01 -3.23
C GLU A 138 -6.29 1.24 -3.66
N THR A 139 -7.22 0.35 -3.32
CA THR A 139 -8.66 0.56 -3.60
C THR A 139 -9.27 1.69 -2.77
N GLN A 140 -8.85 1.82 -1.52
CA GLN A 140 -9.32 2.90 -0.64
C GLN A 140 -8.84 4.26 -1.15
N LYS A 141 -7.55 4.35 -1.51
CA LYS A 141 -6.98 5.58 -2.07
C LYS A 141 -7.71 6.03 -3.34
N ALA A 142 -8.02 5.12 -4.26
CA ALA A 142 -8.76 5.45 -5.47
C ALA A 142 -10.19 5.95 -5.18
N THR A 143 -10.81 5.45 -4.12
CA THR A 143 -12.14 5.92 -3.69
C THR A 143 -12.05 7.33 -3.12
N ASP A 144 -11.08 7.59 -2.24
CA ASP A 144 -10.87 8.90 -1.61
C ASP A 144 -10.56 9.99 -2.66
N ASP A 145 -9.75 9.66 -3.68
CA ASP A 145 -9.43 10.58 -4.78
C ASP A 145 -10.68 10.98 -5.59
N SER A 146 -11.61 10.04 -5.83
CA SER A 146 -12.87 10.34 -6.52
C SER A 146 -13.82 11.22 -5.68
N VAL A 147 -13.89 10.98 -4.37
CA VAL A 147 -14.70 11.79 -3.44
C VAL A 147 -14.15 13.21 -3.34
N GLN A 148 -12.82 13.37 -3.30
CA GLN A 148 -12.16 14.68 -3.29
C GLN A 148 -12.45 15.47 -4.57
N GLN A 149 -12.44 14.79 -5.74
CA GLN A 149 -12.73 15.40 -7.03
C GLN A 149 -14.19 15.88 -7.13
N ASP A 150 -15.14 15.07 -6.65
CA ASP A 150 -16.56 15.47 -6.59
C ASP A 150 -16.79 16.63 -5.61
N ALA A 151 -16.13 16.62 -4.44
CA ALA A 151 -16.20 17.72 -3.48
C ALA A 151 -15.62 19.03 -4.02
N GLY A 152 -14.54 18.96 -4.80
CA GLY A 152 -13.96 20.12 -5.49
C GLY A 152 -14.92 20.74 -6.49
N HIS A 153 -15.58 19.91 -7.31
CA HIS A 153 -16.56 20.37 -8.30
C HIS A 153 -17.81 21.00 -7.63
N ILE A 154 -18.27 20.45 -6.51
CA ILE A 154 -19.39 21.03 -5.72
C ILE A 154 -18.99 22.36 -5.06
N SER A 155 -17.74 22.48 -4.59
CA SER A 155 -17.21 23.72 -4.01
C SER A 155 -17.13 24.84 -5.06
N GLU A 156 -16.67 24.54 -6.28
CA GLU A 156 -16.68 25.50 -7.39
C GLU A 156 -18.11 25.86 -7.83
N GLY A 157 -19.02 24.89 -7.91
CA GLY A 157 -20.44 25.14 -8.22
C GLY A 157 -21.13 26.04 -7.18
N THR A 158 -20.79 25.86 -5.90
CA THR A 158 -21.33 26.69 -4.80
C THR A 158 -20.68 28.08 -4.78
N ARG A 159 -19.37 28.20 -5.09
CA ARG A 159 -18.70 29.49 -5.28
C ARG A 159 -19.28 30.26 -6.47
N LEU A 160 -19.52 29.61 -7.60
CA LEU A 160 -20.15 30.23 -8.76
C LEU A 160 -21.59 30.63 -8.44
N GLY A 161 -22.37 29.79 -7.75
CA GLY A 161 -23.71 30.13 -7.27
C GLY A 161 -23.70 31.36 -6.35
N ASN A 162 -22.76 31.45 -5.40
CA ASN A 162 -22.66 32.60 -4.50
C ASN A 162 -22.18 33.87 -5.24
N ILE A 163 -21.27 33.76 -6.21
CA ILE A 163 -20.81 34.89 -7.03
C ILE A 163 -21.95 35.39 -7.94
N ILE A 164 -22.73 34.50 -8.56
CA ILE A 164 -23.89 34.89 -9.39
C ILE A 164 -24.96 35.58 -8.52
N VAL A 165 -25.23 35.07 -7.32
CA VAL A 165 -26.14 35.72 -6.35
C VAL A 165 -25.58 37.07 -5.89
N PHE A 166 -24.28 37.20 -5.67
CA PHE A 166 -23.65 38.45 -5.23
C PHE A 166 -23.63 39.50 -6.35
N VAL A 167 -23.30 39.12 -7.59
CA VAL A 167 -23.36 39.98 -8.78
C VAL A 167 -24.80 40.38 -9.11
N GLY A 168 -25.75 39.46 -9.00
CA GLY A 168 -27.18 39.75 -9.16
C GLY A 168 -27.71 40.74 -8.12
N ARG A 169 -27.22 40.69 -6.88
CA ARG A 169 -27.61 41.60 -5.80
C ARG A 169 -26.95 42.98 -5.90
N SER A 170 -25.75 43.07 -6.48
CA SER A 170 -25.08 44.36 -6.77
C SER A 170 -25.66 45.08 -7.99
N LEU A 171 -26.22 44.36 -8.97
CA LEU A 171 -26.88 44.98 -10.15
C LEU A 171 -28.28 45.55 -9.86
N THR A 172 -28.90 45.19 -8.74
CA THR A 172 -30.23 45.70 -8.34
C THR A 172 -30.19 46.97 -7.50
N LEU A 173 -29.01 47.52 -7.20
CA LEU A 173 -28.86 48.68 -6.29
C LEU A 173 -28.78 50.05 -6.99
N ASP A 174 -29.12 50.12 -8.29
CA ASP A 174 -29.13 51.38 -9.04
C ASP A 174 -30.44 51.61 -9.83
N ALA A 175 -31.58 51.27 -9.22
CA ALA A 175 -32.89 51.71 -9.69
C ALA A 175 -33.60 52.50 -8.58
N PRO A 176 -33.68 53.84 -8.69
CA PRO A 176 -34.43 54.65 -7.74
C PRO A 176 -35.94 54.58 -8.01
N SER A 177 -36.67 54.89 -6.94
CA SER A 177 -38.10 55.23 -6.87
C SER A 177 -39.14 54.11 -7.03
N ASP A 178 -39.68 53.72 -5.88
CA ASP A 178 -41.08 53.99 -5.52
C ASP A 178 -42.13 53.40 -6.48
N PHE A 179 -42.65 52.19 -6.19
CA PHE A 179 -44.01 51.82 -6.61
C PHE A 179 -44.55 50.63 -5.80
N GLU A 180 -45.65 50.90 -5.09
CA GLU A 180 -46.73 49.99 -4.63
C GLU A 180 -46.39 48.82 -3.69
N LYS A 181 -46.75 48.83 -2.40
CA LYS A 181 -48.12 48.76 -1.83
C LYS A 181 -49.10 47.88 -2.65
N LYS A 182 -49.22 46.60 -2.26
CA LYS A 182 -50.49 45.86 -2.05
C LYS A 182 -50.14 44.51 -1.41
N LEU A 183 -50.39 44.32 -0.11
CA LEU A 183 -51.62 43.84 0.52
C LEU A 183 -52.11 42.46 0.04
N CYS A 184 -52.39 41.62 1.04
CA CYS A 184 -53.25 40.43 1.08
C CYS A 184 -52.58 39.07 0.81
N VAL A 185 -52.85 37.98 1.52
CA VAL A 185 -53.79 37.62 2.61
C VAL A 185 -53.44 36.17 3.00
N VAL A 186 -53.52 35.85 4.31
CA VAL A 186 -53.43 34.53 4.98
C VAL A 186 -52.03 33.91 5.10
#